data_AF-U1MS56-F1
#
_entry.id   AF-U1MS56-F1
#
_cell.length_a   1.000
_cell.length_b   1.000
_cell.length_c   1.000
_cell.angle_alpha   90.00
_cell.angle_beta   90.00
_cell.angle_gamma   90.00
#
_symmetry.space_group_name_H-M   'P 1'
#
loop_
_entity.id
_entity.type
_entity.pdbx_description
1 polymer ?
#
loop_
_entity_poly.entity_id
_entity_poly.type
_entity_poly.pdbx_seq_one_letter_code
_entity_poly.pdbx_strand_id
1 'polypeptide(L)'
;MSTAVAALPTTVDSSKWSADQKAIVEAAGLVHVTPSGEKVYADTATVGAFLAHCNRTNLDPIAKQIYCLARKTKAGWRWSIQVSIDGARLVAQRSGEYEGQTTPEFTADGVTWTQVWLEKEPPKAARVGVYRRGFREPLYAVALWDAYVQTRDEWVQGQKTGKQLVSEMWLKMGPLMLAKCAEMLALRKAFPHDLSGLYSEEEMSQAEGVVYADDEPQAAVEAAPGVPESVAAAVPGYVPPWDAERVREFVTKVDNEVAMKPLVDLYNEAHGAGVLGLEIDERGETIEHRLVARRRLIEEGKATPRPEPVVEAEPVEEAESESVPMALDVEGGEQS
;
A
#
# COMPACT_ATOMS: atom_id res chain seq x y z
N MET A 1 -21.73 -7.05 38.21
CA MET A 1 -21.30 -5.73 38.74
C MET A 1 -20.83 -4.89 37.56
N SER A 2 -20.92 -3.56 37.61
CA SER A 2 -20.33 -2.71 36.58
C SER A 2 -18.86 -2.43 36.93
N THR A 3 -17.95 -3.28 36.44
CA THR A 3 -16.53 -2.94 36.39
C THR A 3 -16.36 -1.86 35.34
N ALA A 4 -15.79 -0.71 35.72
CA ALA A 4 -15.51 0.36 34.78
C ALA A 4 -14.46 -0.11 33.77
N VAL A 5 -14.91 -0.41 32.54
CA VAL A 5 -14.02 -0.50 31.38
C VAL A 5 -13.30 0.83 31.30
N ALA A 6 -11.96 0.81 31.27
CA ALA A 6 -11.18 2.02 31.16
C ALA A 6 -11.59 2.73 29.86
N ALA A 7 -12.14 3.93 29.99
CA ALA A 7 -13.00 4.48 28.95
C ALA A 7 -12.21 4.79 27.67
N LEU A 8 -12.68 4.23 26.53
CA LEU A 8 -12.24 4.65 25.20
C LEU A 8 -12.32 6.19 25.09
N PRO A 9 -11.39 6.85 24.38
CA PRO A 9 -11.38 8.29 24.27
C PRO A 9 -12.73 8.85 23.78
N THR A 10 -13.27 9.82 24.53
CA THR A 10 -14.49 10.54 24.13
C THR A 10 -14.22 11.69 23.15
N THR A 11 -12.94 11.91 22.80
CA THR A 11 -12.48 12.88 21.81
C THR A 11 -11.53 12.21 20.83
N VAL A 12 -11.59 12.62 19.57
CA VAL A 12 -10.70 12.15 18.49
C VAL A 12 -9.34 12.84 18.47
N ASP A 13 -9.14 13.86 19.31
CA ASP A 13 -7.90 14.62 19.40
C ASP A 13 -6.88 13.96 20.33
N SER A 14 -5.84 13.35 19.74
CA SER A 14 -4.79 12.61 20.45
C SER A 14 -3.92 13.47 21.39
N SER A 15 -3.90 14.80 21.20
CA SER A 15 -3.22 15.71 22.13
C SER A 15 -3.92 15.78 23.48
N LYS A 16 -5.25 15.56 23.52
CA LYS A 16 -6.10 15.68 24.71
C LYS A 16 -6.26 14.41 25.54
N TRP A 17 -5.71 13.27 25.10
CA TRP A 17 -5.85 11.99 25.79
C TRP A 17 -4.95 11.87 27.03
N SER A 18 -5.48 11.24 28.08
CA SER A 18 -4.70 10.81 29.26
C SER A 18 -3.66 9.73 28.89
N ALA A 19 -2.75 9.43 29.82
CA ALA A 19 -1.80 8.32 29.66
C ALA A 19 -2.53 6.98 29.47
N ASP A 20 -3.55 6.71 30.29
CA ASP A 20 -4.37 5.49 30.20
C ASP A 20 -5.09 5.40 28.85
N GLN A 21 -5.66 6.51 28.37
CA GLN A 21 -6.31 6.58 27.07
C GLN A 21 -5.33 6.31 25.93
N LYS A 22 -4.10 6.83 25.99
CA LYS A 22 -3.05 6.53 24.99
C LYS A 22 -2.67 5.05 25.00
N ALA A 23 -2.54 4.42 26.17
CA ALA A 23 -2.29 2.98 26.29
C ALA A 23 -3.46 2.12 25.73
N ILE A 24 -4.70 2.54 25.93
CA ILE A 24 -5.90 1.89 25.38
C ILE A 24 -5.95 2.00 23.85
N VAL A 25 -5.63 3.18 23.30
CA VAL A 25 -5.58 3.40 21.83
C VAL A 25 -4.45 2.59 21.19
N GLU A 26 -3.30 2.48 21.85
CA GLU A 26 -2.19 1.63 21.41
C GLU A 26 -2.58 0.14 21.44
N ALA A 27 -3.21 -0.34 22.52
CA ALA A 27 -3.74 -1.70 22.61
C ALA A 27 -4.85 -2.01 21.58
N ALA A 28 -5.58 -0.99 21.11
CA ALA A 28 -6.60 -1.10 20.07
C ALA A 28 -6.03 -1.10 18.62
N GLY A 29 -4.71 -0.96 18.46
CA GLY A 29 -4.05 -0.94 17.14
C GLY A 29 -4.19 0.38 16.37
N LEU A 30 -4.55 1.47 17.05
CA LEU A 30 -4.61 2.83 16.47
C LEU A 30 -3.25 3.57 16.57
N VAL A 31 -2.17 2.83 16.79
CA VAL A 31 -0.78 3.30 16.80
C VAL A 31 0.06 2.29 16.02
N HIS A 32 0.94 2.76 15.14
CA HIS A 32 1.98 1.94 14.52
C HIS A 32 3.35 2.44 14.98
N VAL A 33 4.30 1.52 15.14
CA VAL A 33 5.69 1.85 15.44
C VAL A 33 6.48 1.83 14.14
N THR A 34 7.32 2.82 13.89
CA THR A 34 8.24 2.83 12.73
C THR A 34 9.44 1.92 12.98
N PRO A 35 10.22 1.55 11.95
CA PRO A 35 11.53 0.92 12.14
C PRO A 35 12.55 1.74 12.95
N SER A 36 12.29 3.04 13.18
CA SER A 36 13.09 3.91 14.07
C SER A 36 12.55 3.98 15.51
N GLY A 37 11.49 3.23 15.85
CA GLY A 37 10.87 3.22 17.18
C GLY A 37 9.88 4.36 17.44
N GLU A 38 9.55 5.18 16.44
CA GLU A 38 8.61 6.30 16.57
C GLU A 38 7.16 5.82 16.55
N LYS A 39 6.32 6.37 17.44
CA LYS A 39 4.90 6.03 17.54
C LYS A 39 4.03 6.97 16.70
N VAL A 40 3.60 6.49 15.54
CA VAL A 40 2.68 7.20 14.63
C VAL A 40 1.25 6.79 14.96
N TYR A 41 0.44 7.78 15.34
CA TYR A 41 -0.98 7.58 15.67
C TYR A 41 -1.85 7.58 14.40
N ALA A 42 -2.98 6.88 14.47
CA ALA A 42 -4.04 6.99 13.47
C ALA A 42 -4.59 8.43 13.39
N ASP A 43 -5.03 8.82 12.19
CA ASP A 43 -5.58 10.16 11.96
C ASP A 43 -6.96 10.35 12.64
N THR A 44 -7.33 11.61 12.82
CA THR A 44 -8.56 12.03 13.49
C THR A 44 -9.84 11.41 12.91
N ALA A 45 -9.89 11.15 11.59
CA ALA A 45 -11.05 10.54 10.95
C ALA A 45 -11.08 9.02 11.14
N THR A 46 -9.92 8.35 11.02
CA THR A 46 -9.77 6.92 11.36
C THR A 46 -10.16 6.65 12.82
N VAL A 47 -9.66 7.45 13.77
CA VAL A 47 -10.00 7.32 15.19
C VAL A 47 -11.50 7.57 15.42
N GLY A 48 -12.07 8.61 14.79
CA GLY A 48 -13.51 8.89 14.86
C GLY A 48 -14.38 7.76 14.34
N ALA A 49 -14.01 7.16 13.21
CA ALA A 49 -14.67 5.97 12.66
C ALA A 49 -14.54 4.78 13.63
N PHE A 50 -13.34 4.48 14.13
CA PHE A 50 -13.10 3.38 15.05
C PHE A 50 -13.97 3.46 16.31
N LEU A 51 -13.98 4.63 16.96
CA LEU A 51 -14.81 4.88 18.15
C LEU A 51 -16.31 4.76 17.83
N ALA A 52 -16.76 5.23 16.66
CA ALA A 52 -18.14 5.07 16.22
C ALA A 52 -18.51 3.59 15.98
N HIS A 53 -17.60 2.78 15.42
CA HIS A 53 -17.80 1.34 15.26
C HIS A 53 -17.86 0.61 16.61
N CYS A 54 -16.93 0.87 17.53
CA CYS A 54 -16.95 0.32 18.89
C CYS A 54 -18.27 0.66 19.61
N ASN A 55 -18.69 1.93 19.58
CA ASN A 55 -19.93 2.39 20.22
C ASN A 55 -21.19 1.78 19.58
N ARG A 56 -21.28 1.69 18.24
CA ARG A 56 -22.44 1.12 17.54
C ARG A 56 -22.61 -0.38 17.76
N THR A 57 -21.50 -1.12 17.87
CA THR A 57 -21.51 -2.60 17.96
C THR A 57 -21.26 -3.13 19.38
N ASN A 58 -20.93 -2.23 20.31
CA ASN A 58 -20.52 -2.51 21.68
C ASN A 58 -19.32 -3.50 21.76
N LEU A 59 -18.47 -3.51 20.74
CA LEU A 59 -17.30 -4.39 20.66
C LEU A 59 -16.11 -3.80 21.42
N ASP A 60 -15.44 -4.67 22.17
CA ASP A 60 -14.30 -4.33 23.03
C ASP A 60 -12.96 -4.62 22.29
N PRO A 61 -12.13 -3.59 22.05
CA PRO A 61 -10.84 -3.79 21.40
C PRO A 61 -9.76 -4.36 22.32
N ILE A 62 -9.86 -4.19 23.64
CA ILE A 62 -8.95 -4.85 24.60
C ILE A 62 -9.19 -6.36 24.61
N ALA A 63 -10.45 -6.78 24.44
CA ALA A 63 -10.83 -8.17 24.20
C ALA A 63 -10.59 -8.65 22.74
N LYS A 64 -9.92 -7.85 21.89
CA LYS A 64 -9.62 -8.13 20.47
C LYS A 64 -10.85 -8.51 19.63
N GLN A 65 -12.01 -7.94 19.95
CA GLN A 65 -13.25 -8.15 19.18
C GLN A 65 -13.28 -7.26 17.92
N ILE A 66 -12.68 -6.08 18.02
CA ILE A 66 -12.48 -5.10 16.95
C ILE A 66 -11.08 -4.49 17.13
N TYR A 67 -10.38 -4.19 16.04
CA TYR A 67 -9.03 -3.62 16.09
C TYR A 67 -8.77 -2.78 14.84
N CYS A 68 -7.81 -1.87 14.92
CA CYS A 68 -7.30 -1.15 13.76
C CYS A 68 -5.93 -1.73 13.37
N LEU A 69 -5.61 -1.77 12.08
CA LEU A 69 -4.27 -2.11 11.58
C LEU A 69 -3.78 -1.02 10.62
N ALA A 70 -2.56 -0.53 10.85
CA ALA A 70 -1.79 0.19 9.83
C ALA A 70 -1.11 -0.83 8.91
N ARG A 71 -1.35 -0.73 7.59
CA ARG A 71 -0.66 -1.52 6.57
C ARG A 71 0.12 -0.61 5.63
N LYS A 72 1.34 -0.99 5.29
CA LYS A 72 2.19 -0.26 4.36
C LYS A 72 1.73 -0.54 2.93
N THR A 73 1.44 0.52 2.17
CA THR A 73 1.03 0.44 0.76
C THR A 73 1.99 1.24 -0.12
N LYS A 74 1.84 1.14 -1.45
CA LYS A 74 2.58 2.00 -2.40
C LYS A 74 2.29 3.50 -2.23
N ALA A 75 1.15 3.86 -1.63
CA ALA A 75 0.74 5.24 -1.36
C ALA A 75 1.06 5.71 0.08
N GLY A 76 1.87 4.95 0.83
CA GLY A 76 2.14 5.18 2.25
C GLY A 76 1.31 4.28 3.16
N TRP A 77 1.21 4.64 4.44
CA TRP A 77 0.46 3.87 5.43
C TRP A 77 -1.06 4.06 5.27
N ARG A 78 -1.79 2.94 5.21
CA ARG A 78 -3.26 2.92 5.23
C ARG A 78 -3.74 2.28 6.52
N TRP A 79 -4.66 2.92 7.21
CA TRP A 79 -5.36 2.33 8.35
C TRP A 79 -6.60 1.56 7.88
N SER A 80 -6.86 0.42 8.52
CA SER A 80 -8.04 -0.41 8.27
C SER A 80 -8.67 -0.85 9.59
N ILE A 81 -9.98 -0.69 9.73
CA ILE A 81 -10.76 -1.11 10.90
C ILE A 81 -11.30 -2.50 10.62
N GLN A 82 -11.00 -3.46 11.48
CA GLN A 82 -11.28 -4.87 11.25
C GLN A 82 -11.97 -5.51 12.47
N VAL A 83 -12.81 -6.51 12.20
CA VAL A 83 -13.53 -7.29 13.22
C VAL A 83 -12.98 -8.71 13.28
N SER A 84 -12.75 -9.24 14.49
CA SER A 84 -12.39 -10.65 14.65
C SER A 84 -13.61 -11.55 14.47
N ILE A 85 -13.41 -12.84 14.19
CA ILE A 85 -14.50 -13.81 14.10
C ILE A 85 -15.33 -13.85 15.41
N ASP A 86 -14.68 -13.71 16.57
CA ASP A 86 -15.36 -13.67 17.87
C ASP A 86 -16.11 -12.34 18.11
N GLY A 87 -15.62 -11.23 17.57
CA GLY A 87 -16.40 -9.99 17.48
C GLY A 87 -17.66 -10.15 16.62
N ALA A 88 -17.55 -10.78 15.44
CA ALA A 88 -18.68 -11.02 14.55
C ALA A 88 -19.72 -11.99 15.16
N ARG A 89 -19.26 -13.07 15.80
CA ARG A 89 -20.09 -13.99 16.61
C ARG A 89 -20.82 -13.25 17.72
N LEU A 90 -20.14 -12.34 18.42
CA LEU A 90 -20.72 -11.57 19.53
C LEU A 90 -21.78 -10.58 19.05
N VAL A 91 -21.57 -9.91 17.91
CA VAL A 91 -22.60 -9.07 17.26
C VAL A 91 -23.82 -9.91 16.86
N ALA A 92 -23.60 -11.05 16.19
CA ALA A 92 -24.66 -11.98 15.83
C ALA A 92 -25.46 -12.46 17.06
N GLN A 93 -24.78 -12.90 18.12
CA GLN A 93 -25.42 -13.33 19.37
C GLN A 93 -26.22 -12.19 20.04
N ARG A 94 -25.70 -10.96 20.03
CA ARG A 94 -26.35 -9.77 20.63
C ARG A 94 -27.56 -9.28 19.84
N SER A 95 -27.69 -9.62 18.55
CA SER A 95 -28.92 -9.36 17.79
C SER A 95 -30.14 -10.09 18.36
N GLY A 96 -29.91 -11.17 19.13
CA GLY A 96 -30.95 -12.07 19.61
C GLY A 96 -31.50 -13.03 18.54
N GLU A 97 -31.12 -12.86 17.27
CA GLU A 97 -31.64 -13.58 16.09
C GLU A 97 -30.71 -14.71 15.61
N TYR A 98 -29.51 -14.84 16.18
CA TYR A 98 -28.57 -15.92 15.87
C TYR A 98 -28.97 -17.23 16.56
N GLU A 99 -29.08 -18.30 15.77
CA GLU A 99 -29.52 -19.62 16.23
C GLU A 99 -28.42 -20.69 15.99
N GLY A 100 -27.17 -20.25 15.83
CA GLY A 100 -25.98 -21.07 15.65
C GLY A 100 -25.50 -21.19 14.20
N GLN A 101 -24.61 -22.14 13.95
CA GLN A 101 -24.01 -22.39 12.63
C GLN A 101 -23.91 -23.90 12.36
N THR A 102 -23.73 -24.27 11.10
CA THR A 102 -23.36 -25.64 10.70
C THR A 102 -21.92 -25.95 11.14
N THR A 103 -21.59 -27.24 11.22
CA THR A 103 -20.19 -27.68 11.11
C THR A 103 -19.59 -27.09 9.82
N PRO A 104 -18.34 -26.63 9.81
CA PRO A 104 -17.63 -26.30 8.57
C PRO A 104 -17.48 -27.55 7.71
N GLU A 105 -17.64 -27.39 6.40
CA GLU A 105 -17.45 -28.47 5.43
C GLU A 105 -16.45 -28.04 4.35
N PHE A 106 -15.66 -28.98 3.86
CA PHE A 106 -14.51 -28.78 2.99
C PHE A 106 -14.59 -29.64 1.73
N THR A 107 -14.01 -29.19 0.62
CA THR A 107 -14.01 -29.90 -0.66
C THR A 107 -12.73 -29.67 -1.46
N ALA A 108 -12.33 -30.65 -2.29
CA ALA A 108 -11.29 -30.50 -3.32
C ALA A 108 -11.86 -30.36 -4.74
N ASP A 109 -13.09 -30.85 -4.97
CA ASP A 109 -13.71 -31.03 -6.29
C ASP A 109 -14.97 -30.14 -6.50
N GLY A 110 -15.48 -29.51 -5.44
CA GLY A 110 -16.75 -28.77 -5.41
C GLY A 110 -17.98 -29.65 -5.22
N VAL A 111 -17.85 -30.96 -5.31
CA VAL A 111 -18.94 -31.95 -5.35
C VAL A 111 -19.02 -32.73 -4.03
N THR A 112 -17.88 -33.22 -3.56
CA THR A 112 -17.72 -33.99 -2.33
C THR A 112 -17.40 -33.06 -1.18
N TRP A 113 -18.23 -33.06 -0.13
CA TRP A 113 -18.05 -32.21 1.04
C TRP A 113 -17.83 -33.05 2.30
N THR A 114 -16.77 -32.77 3.06
CA THR A 114 -16.40 -33.47 4.30
C THR A 114 -16.27 -32.50 5.47
N GLN A 115 -16.64 -32.94 6.67
CA GLN A 115 -16.50 -32.16 7.91
C GLN A 115 -15.08 -32.26 8.52
N VAL A 116 -14.25 -33.20 8.04
CA VAL A 116 -12.87 -33.39 8.50
C VAL A 116 -11.94 -33.42 7.29
N TRP A 117 -10.94 -32.54 7.26
CA TRP A 117 -9.91 -32.53 6.23
C TRP A 117 -8.67 -33.27 6.72
N LEU A 118 -8.33 -34.38 6.06
CA LEU A 118 -7.15 -35.20 6.37
C LEU A 118 -6.14 -35.25 5.21
N GLU A 119 -6.48 -34.66 4.06
CA GLU A 119 -5.59 -34.60 2.90
C GLU A 119 -4.41 -33.66 3.14
N LYS A 120 -3.26 -34.01 2.54
CA LYS A 120 -2.04 -33.21 2.62
C LYS A 120 -2.17 -31.86 1.89
N GLU A 121 -2.83 -31.87 0.74
CA GLU A 121 -3.10 -30.65 -0.03
C GLU A 121 -4.29 -29.90 0.57
N PRO A 122 -4.29 -28.55 0.56
CA PRO A 122 -5.35 -27.76 1.17
C PRO A 122 -6.71 -27.94 0.45
N PRO A 123 -7.84 -27.83 1.16
CA PRO A 123 -9.16 -27.90 0.56
C PRO A 123 -9.35 -26.72 -0.40
N LYS A 124 -9.87 -26.96 -1.60
CA LYS A 124 -10.11 -25.90 -2.59
C LYS A 124 -11.27 -24.98 -2.22
N ALA A 125 -12.22 -25.43 -1.41
CA ALA A 125 -13.18 -24.55 -0.76
C ALA A 125 -13.57 -25.05 0.65
N ALA A 126 -14.00 -24.11 1.49
CA ALA A 126 -14.75 -24.38 2.71
C ALA A 126 -16.11 -23.67 2.66
N ARG A 127 -17.13 -24.25 3.31
CA ARG A 127 -18.45 -23.61 3.48
C ARG A 127 -18.91 -23.69 4.93
N VAL A 128 -19.66 -22.68 5.35
CA VAL A 128 -20.35 -22.63 6.64
C VAL A 128 -21.73 -22.02 6.41
N GLY A 129 -22.74 -22.59 7.07
CA GLY A 129 -24.10 -22.06 7.09
C GLY A 129 -24.42 -21.42 8.44
N VAL A 130 -25.03 -20.23 8.44
CA VAL A 130 -25.52 -19.55 9.65
C VAL A 130 -27.03 -19.74 9.79
N TYR A 131 -27.47 -20.23 10.95
CA TYR A 131 -28.87 -20.25 11.31
C TYR A 131 -29.27 -18.88 11.88
N ARG A 132 -30.29 -18.28 11.28
CA ARG A 132 -30.92 -17.04 11.75
C ARG A 132 -32.42 -17.27 11.88
N ARG A 133 -33.01 -16.72 12.93
CA ARG A 133 -34.44 -16.83 13.23
C ARG A 133 -35.32 -16.53 12.02
N GLY A 134 -36.32 -17.37 11.81
CA GLY A 134 -37.31 -17.24 10.73
C GLY A 134 -36.81 -17.63 9.34
N PHE A 135 -35.52 -17.97 9.17
CA PHE A 135 -35.04 -18.57 7.93
C PHE A 135 -35.41 -20.05 7.90
N ARG A 136 -35.70 -20.59 6.70
CA ARG A 136 -36.10 -22.00 6.52
C ARG A 136 -34.91 -22.97 6.54
N GLU A 137 -33.74 -22.47 6.17
CA GLU A 137 -32.50 -23.21 5.93
C GLU A 137 -31.32 -22.33 6.38
N PRO A 138 -30.17 -22.91 6.78
CA PRO A 138 -29.00 -22.13 7.14
C PRO A 138 -28.47 -21.36 5.93
N LEU A 139 -28.14 -20.10 6.14
CA LEU A 139 -27.61 -19.23 5.11
C LEU A 139 -26.12 -19.55 4.90
N TYR A 140 -25.81 -20.29 3.83
CA TYR A 140 -24.44 -20.65 3.47
C TYR A 140 -23.66 -19.50 2.84
N ALA A 141 -22.36 -19.47 3.13
CA ALA A 141 -21.32 -18.84 2.33
C ALA A 141 -20.17 -19.82 2.07
N VAL A 142 -19.37 -19.54 1.05
CA VAL A 142 -18.26 -20.39 0.58
C VAL A 142 -17.01 -19.52 0.45
N ALA A 143 -15.90 -19.97 1.02
CA ALA A 143 -14.58 -19.39 0.81
C ALA A 143 -13.75 -20.33 -0.07
N LEU A 144 -13.20 -19.81 -1.17
CA LEU A 144 -12.30 -20.55 -2.06
C LEU A 144 -10.86 -20.36 -1.58
N TRP A 145 -10.03 -21.42 -1.61
CA TRP A 145 -8.64 -21.35 -1.15
C TRP A 145 -7.84 -20.29 -1.90
N ASP A 146 -7.82 -20.40 -3.23
CA ASP A 146 -7.13 -19.46 -4.12
C ASP A 146 -7.71 -18.04 -3.97
N ALA A 147 -8.99 -17.94 -3.59
CA ALA A 147 -9.77 -16.75 -3.22
C ALA A 147 -9.48 -16.10 -1.85
N TYR A 148 -8.67 -16.70 -0.96
CA TYR A 148 -8.43 -16.16 0.40
C TYR A 148 -7.01 -16.38 0.95
N VAL A 149 -6.25 -17.34 0.42
CA VAL A 149 -4.92 -17.70 0.93
C VAL A 149 -3.95 -16.52 0.94
N GLN A 150 -3.41 -16.18 2.11
CA GLN A 150 -2.41 -15.12 2.22
C GLN A 150 -1.04 -15.64 1.73
N THR A 151 -0.54 -15.07 0.63
CA THR A 151 0.80 -15.35 0.09
C THR A 151 1.76 -14.17 0.30
N ARG A 152 3.05 -14.47 0.26
CA ARG A 152 4.15 -13.48 0.22
C ARG A 152 5.09 -13.75 -0.95
N ASP A 153 5.81 -12.71 -1.36
CA ASP A 153 6.86 -12.82 -2.36
C ASP A 153 8.02 -13.71 -1.88
N GLU A 154 8.54 -14.57 -2.75
CA GLU A 154 9.81 -15.24 -2.51
C GLU A 154 10.98 -14.31 -2.84
N TRP A 155 11.87 -14.10 -1.84
CA TRP A 155 13.08 -13.30 -1.98
C TRP A 155 14.33 -14.19 -1.83
N VAL A 156 15.27 -14.05 -2.76
CA VAL A 156 16.57 -14.74 -2.75
C VAL A 156 17.66 -13.69 -2.97
N GLN A 157 18.62 -13.60 -2.06
CA GLN A 157 19.74 -12.64 -2.12
C GLN A 157 19.30 -11.17 -2.31
N GLY A 158 18.16 -10.78 -1.73
CA GLY A 158 17.58 -9.43 -1.86
C GLY A 158 16.84 -9.17 -3.18
N GLN A 159 16.68 -10.18 -4.05
CA GLN A 159 15.89 -10.08 -5.28
C GLN A 159 14.62 -10.95 -5.19
N LYS A 160 13.49 -10.38 -5.63
CA LYS A 160 12.21 -11.08 -5.74
C LYS A 160 12.26 -12.07 -6.91
N THR A 161 12.03 -13.36 -6.66
CA THR A 161 12.09 -14.40 -7.71
C THR A 161 10.87 -14.41 -8.64
N GLY A 162 9.81 -13.68 -8.26
CA GLY A 162 8.51 -13.67 -8.94
C GLY A 162 7.54 -14.77 -8.48
N LYS A 163 8.02 -15.74 -7.70
CA LYS A 163 7.20 -16.81 -7.10
C LYS A 163 6.48 -16.31 -5.85
N GLN A 164 5.24 -16.77 -5.66
CA GLN A 164 4.48 -16.61 -4.42
C GLN A 164 4.70 -17.83 -3.50
N LEU A 165 4.82 -17.59 -2.21
CA LEU A 165 4.81 -18.59 -1.15
C LEU A 165 3.58 -18.40 -0.27
N VAL A 166 2.89 -19.48 0.08
CA VAL A 166 1.84 -19.43 1.12
C VAL A 166 2.47 -19.09 2.46
N SER A 167 1.84 -18.16 3.20
CA SER A 167 2.29 -17.78 4.54
C SER A 167 2.25 -18.95 5.54
N GLU A 168 3.13 -18.91 6.54
CA GLU A 168 3.34 -20.05 7.46
C GLU A 168 2.08 -20.42 8.27
N MET A 169 1.28 -19.42 8.63
CA MET A 169 -0.02 -19.63 9.29
C MET A 169 -0.99 -20.44 8.40
N TRP A 170 -1.04 -20.13 7.10
CA TRP A 170 -1.89 -20.84 6.14
C TRP A 170 -1.32 -22.22 5.75
N LEU A 171 0.00 -22.38 5.70
CA LEU A 171 0.63 -23.71 5.57
C LEU A 171 0.33 -24.61 6.78
N LYS A 172 0.34 -24.05 8.00
CA LYS A 172 0.15 -24.79 9.26
C LYS A 172 -1.31 -25.05 9.62
N MET A 173 -2.23 -24.15 9.27
CA MET A 173 -3.62 -24.16 9.71
C MET A 173 -4.65 -23.95 8.58
N GLY A 174 -4.26 -24.20 7.33
CA GLY A 174 -5.04 -23.89 6.12
C GLY A 174 -6.55 -24.17 6.19
N PRO A 175 -7.00 -25.39 6.51
CA PRO A 175 -8.42 -25.71 6.63
C PRO A 175 -9.14 -24.85 7.69
N LEU A 176 -8.51 -24.60 8.85
CA LEU A 176 -9.08 -23.76 9.90
C LEU A 176 -9.18 -22.28 9.46
N MET A 177 -8.19 -21.76 8.73
CA MET A 177 -8.24 -20.40 8.19
C MET A 177 -9.33 -20.26 7.14
N LEU A 178 -9.47 -21.22 6.23
CA LEU A 178 -10.52 -21.20 5.21
C LEU A 178 -11.93 -21.35 5.81
N ALA A 179 -12.08 -22.15 6.87
CA ALA A 179 -13.33 -22.24 7.62
C ALA A 179 -13.72 -20.92 8.31
N LYS A 180 -12.76 -20.19 8.91
CA LYS A 180 -13.00 -18.85 9.46
C LYS A 180 -13.48 -17.86 8.39
N CYS A 181 -12.87 -17.89 7.21
CA CYS A 181 -13.29 -17.07 6.07
C CYS A 181 -14.76 -17.37 5.68
N ALA A 182 -15.09 -18.66 5.52
CA ALA A 182 -16.45 -19.08 5.18
C ALA A 182 -17.49 -18.72 6.26
N GLU A 183 -17.12 -18.83 7.54
CA GLU A 183 -17.96 -18.44 8.68
C GLU A 183 -18.18 -16.91 8.72
N MET A 184 -17.13 -16.11 8.55
CA MET A 184 -17.24 -14.65 8.50
C MET A 184 -18.17 -14.21 7.37
N LEU A 185 -18.00 -14.74 6.16
CA LEU A 185 -18.87 -14.44 5.02
C LEU A 185 -20.33 -14.82 5.30
N ALA A 186 -20.57 -15.95 5.98
CA ALA A 186 -21.92 -16.38 6.37
C ALA A 186 -22.53 -15.44 7.43
N LEU A 187 -21.74 -15.04 8.43
CA LEU A 187 -22.16 -14.07 9.46
C LEU A 187 -22.47 -12.70 8.84
N ARG A 188 -21.60 -12.14 7.99
CA ARG A 188 -21.84 -10.86 7.30
C ARG A 188 -23.08 -10.89 6.41
N LYS A 189 -23.30 -11.99 5.69
CA LYS A 189 -24.46 -12.19 4.81
C LYS A 189 -25.76 -12.48 5.60
N ALA A 190 -25.68 -13.01 6.82
CA ALA A 190 -26.82 -13.21 7.73
C ALA A 190 -27.17 -11.96 8.57
N PHE A 191 -26.17 -11.14 8.95
CA PHE A 191 -26.31 -9.93 9.77
C PHE A 191 -25.75 -8.67 9.06
N PRO A 192 -26.21 -8.36 7.83
CA PRO A 192 -25.57 -7.34 6.98
C PRO A 192 -25.73 -5.90 7.47
N HIS A 193 -26.76 -5.62 8.28
CA HIS A 193 -26.92 -4.31 8.92
C HIS A 193 -25.90 -4.13 10.05
N ASP A 194 -25.80 -5.13 10.92
CA ASP A 194 -25.07 -5.05 12.18
C ASP A 194 -23.55 -5.09 11.94
N LEU A 195 -23.13 -5.96 11.01
CA LEU A 195 -21.76 -6.08 10.50
C LEU A 195 -21.46 -5.15 9.30
N SER A 196 -22.37 -4.21 8.98
CA SER A 196 -22.11 -3.21 7.93
C SER A 196 -20.87 -2.38 8.24
N GLY A 197 -20.02 -2.16 7.24
CA GLY A 197 -18.76 -1.41 7.37
C GLY A 197 -17.67 -2.10 8.20
N LEU A 198 -17.92 -3.27 8.80
CA LEU A 198 -16.90 -4.08 9.48
C LEU A 198 -16.47 -5.22 8.58
N TYR A 199 -15.17 -5.35 8.31
CA TYR A 199 -14.56 -6.36 7.45
C TYR A 199 -13.59 -7.22 8.28
N SER A 200 -13.32 -8.46 7.87
CA SER A 200 -12.23 -9.22 8.48
C SER A 200 -10.88 -8.95 7.79
N GLU A 201 -9.81 -9.46 8.41
CA GLU A 201 -8.46 -9.34 7.85
C GLU A 201 -8.36 -10.02 6.48
N GLU A 202 -8.98 -11.18 6.33
CA GLU A 202 -8.92 -12.01 5.13
C GLU A 202 -9.68 -11.38 3.95
N GLU A 203 -10.78 -10.68 4.21
CA GLU A 203 -11.49 -9.87 3.21
C GLU A 203 -10.64 -8.66 2.74
N MET A 204 -9.99 -7.98 3.69
CA MET A 204 -9.12 -6.83 3.38
C MET A 204 -7.86 -7.26 2.62
N SER A 205 -7.24 -8.38 2.98
CA SER A 205 -6.10 -8.97 2.27
C SER A 205 -6.44 -9.55 0.88
N GLN A 206 -7.71 -9.55 0.47
CA GLN A 206 -8.15 -9.87 -0.90
C GLN A 206 -8.51 -8.61 -1.70
N ALA A 207 -9.13 -7.60 -1.06
CA ALA A 207 -9.39 -6.31 -1.68
C ALA A 207 -8.10 -5.50 -1.96
N GLU A 208 -7.04 -5.77 -1.20
CA GLU A 208 -5.74 -5.12 -1.32
C GLU A 208 -4.67 -6.11 -1.79
N GLY A 209 -3.97 -5.79 -2.88
CA GLY A 209 -2.72 -6.47 -3.26
C GLY A 209 -1.57 -6.07 -2.34
N VAL A 210 -1.68 -6.42 -1.04
CA VAL A 210 -0.72 -6.04 0.00
C VAL A 210 0.63 -6.70 -0.27
N VAL A 211 1.67 -5.88 -0.40
CA VAL A 211 3.04 -6.37 -0.27
C VAL A 211 3.30 -6.50 1.22
N TYR A 212 3.19 -7.72 1.76
CA TYR A 212 3.71 -8.00 3.09
C TYR A 212 5.21 -7.70 3.09
N ALA A 213 5.63 -6.68 3.84
CA ALA A 213 6.98 -6.66 4.37
C ALA A 213 7.12 -7.84 5.34
N ASP A 214 8.34 -8.36 5.52
CA ASP A 214 8.59 -9.40 6.51
C ASP A 214 8.59 -8.81 7.94
N ASP A 215 7.40 -8.44 8.43
CA ASP A 215 7.12 -8.26 9.85
C ASP A 215 6.82 -9.64 10.48
N GLU A 216 7.50 -9.97 11.57
CA GLU A 216 7.33 -11.25 12.27
C GLU A 216 5.91 -11.40 12.87
N PRO A 217 5.41 -12.65 13.05
CA PRO A 217 4.10 -12.87 13.67
C PRO A 217 4.08 -12.32 15.11
N GLN A 218 3.40 -11.19 15.29
CA GLN A 218 3.41 -10.40 16.54
C GLN A 218 2.66 -11.09 17.69
N ALA A 219 3.32 -12.09 18.27
CA ALA A 219 2.83 -12.85 19.42
C ALA A 219 3.03 -12.11 20.74
N ALA A 220 2.16 -12.40 21.71
CA ALA A 220 2.28 -12.17 23.16
C ALA A 220 2.91 -10.83 23.63
N VAL A 221 2.06 -9.92 24.12
CA VAL A 221 2.50 -8.81 24.97
C VAL A 221 2.95 -9.31 26.34
N GLU A 222 4.18 -9.02 26.77
CA GLU A 222 4.57 -9.09 28.18
C GLU A 222 5.70 -8.10 28.55
N ALA A 223 5.50 -7.40 29.68
CA ALA A 223 6.45 -6.62 30.50
C ALA A 223 7.54 -5.71 29.85
N ALA A 224 7.38 -4.40 30.01
CA ALA A 224 8.49 -3.44 30.20
C ALA A 224 8.84 -3.35 31.72
N PRO A 225 10.02 -2.84 32.18
CA PRO A 225 10.43 -1.42 32.00
C PRO A 225 11.95 -1.11 31.87
N GLY A 226 12.31 0.09 31.37
CA GLY A 226 13.68 0.66 31.46
C GLY A 226 13.92 1.91 30.59
N VAL A 227 14.47 3.01 31.17
CA VAL A 227 14.70 4.37 30.60
C VAL A 227 15.80 5.06 31.47
N PRO A 228 16.64 6.06 31.05
CA PRO A 228 16.81 6.83 29.79
C PRO A 228 18.23 6.58 29.15
N GLU A 229 19.07 7.46 28.53
CA GLU A 229 19.11 8.93 28.28
C GLU A 229 20.13 9.36 27.18
N SER A 230 19.93 10.55 26.56
CA SER A 230 20.93 11.40 25.85
C SER A 230 21.47 10.89 24.48
N VAL A 231 22.04 11.68 23.53
CA VAL A 231 22.33 13.13 23.36
C VAL A 231 21.91 13.56 21.92
N ALA A 232 22.16 14.81 21.46
CA ALA A 232 21.61 15.38 20.22
C ALA A 232 22.63 15.75 19.09
N ALA A 233 22.06 15.98 17.89
CA ALA A 233 22.49 16.87 16.78
C ALA A 233 23.48 16.42 15.67
N ALA A 234 22.98 16.35 14.43
CA ALA A 234 23.63 16.71 13.15
C ALA A 234 22.59 16.74 12.00
N VAL A 235 22.81 17.50 10.90
CA VAL A 235 21.91 17.53 9.72
C VAL A 235 22.70 17.48 8.40
N PRO A 236 22.53 16.41 7.59
CA PRO A 236 23.00 16.35 6.20
C PRO A 236 21.86 16.25 5.17
N GLY A 237 22.03 16.79 3.96
CA GLY A 237 21.16 16.45 2.80
C GLY A 237 20.59 17.58 1.93
N TYR A 238 21.27 18.71 1.72
CA TYR A 238 20.82 19.69 0.72
C TYR A 238 21.11 19.20 -0.72
N VAL A 239 20.10 19.22 -1.58
CA VAL A 239 20.20 18.96 -3.02
C VAL A 239 19.75 20.21 -3.77
N PRO A 240 20.48 20.69 -4.81
CA PRO A 240 20.06 21.84 -5.59
C PRO A 240 18.71 21.65 -6.31
N PRO A 241 18.07 22.73 -6.78
CA PRO A 241 16.90 22.66 -7.67
C PRO A 241 17.14 21.90 -8.98
N TRP A 242 16.08 21.75 -9.77
CA TRP A 242 16.14 21.33 -11.17
C TRP A 242 15.89 22.54 -12.07
N ASP A 243 16.97 23.26 -12.36
CA ASP A 243 17.00 24.36 -13.33
C ASP A 243 17.23 23.87 -14.77
N ALA A 244 17.17 24.80 -15.73
CA ALA A 244 17.34 24.50 -17.14
C ALA A 244 18.74 23.97 -17.51
N GLU A 245 19.77 24.18 -16.69
CA GLU A 245 21.11 23.66 -16.95
C GLU A 245 21.21 22.20 -16.52
N ARG A 246 20.75 21.88 -15.31
CA ARG A 246 20.64 20.51 -14.81
C ARG A 246 19.71 19.64 -15.67
N VAL A 247 18.61 20.20 -16.18
CA VAL A 247 17.72 19.49 -17.11
C VAL A 247 18.43 19.15 -18.43
N ARG A 248 19.22 20.08 -19.00
CA ARG A 248 20.03 19.80 -20.21
C ARG A 248 21.08 18.71 -19.96
N GLU A 249 21.80 18.75 -18.84
CA GLU A 249 22.73 17.68 -18.47
C GLU A 249 22.02 16.32 -18.35
N PHE A 250 20.88 16.29 -17.67
CA PHE A 250 20.12 15.06 -17.42
C PHE A 250 19.62 14.46 -18.74
N VAL A 251 19.06 15.28 -19.63
CA VAL A 251 18.67 14.85 -20.98
C VAL A 251 19.88 14.36 -21.78
N THR A 252 21.05 14.97 -21.65
CA THR A 252 22.28 14.54 -22.32
C THR A 252 22.77 13.17 -21.82
N LYS A 253 22.59 12.87 -20.53
CA LYS A 253 22.85 11.53 -19.97
C LYS A 253 21.87 10.51 -20.57
N VAL A 254 20.57 10.81 -20.55
CA VAL A 254 19.52 9.96 -21.15
C VAL A 254 19.75 9.70 -22.64
N ASP A 255 20.06 10.73 -23.44
CA ASP A 255 20.33 10.61 -24.88
C ASP A 255 21.51 9.69 -25.23
N ASN A 256 22.41 9.45 -24.27
CA ASN A 256 23.60 8.62 -24.46
C ASN A 256 23.46 7.19 -23.95
N GLU A 257 22.52 6.90 -23.05
CA GLU A 257 22.44 5.58 -22.43
C GLU A 257 22.12 4.46 -23.42
N VAL A 258 22.93 3.39 -23.43
CA VAL A 258 22.78 2.24 -24.33
C VAL A 258 22.32 0.96 -23.62
N ALA A 259 22.22 1.00 -22.28
CA ALA A 259 21.86 -0.14 -21.45
C ALA A 259 20.62 0.17 -20.59
N MET A 260 19.75 -0.84 -20.44
CA MET A 260 18.47 -0.66 -19.75
C MET A 260 18.62 -0.31 -18.26
N LYS A 261 19.64 -0.84 -17.58
CA LYS A 261 19.82 -0.64 -16.13
C LYS A 261 20.17 0.83 -15.79
N PRO A 262 21.19 1.47 -16.39
CA PRO A 262 21.42 2.91 -16.22
C PRO A 262 20.22 3.78 -16.60
N LEU A 263 19.51 3.48 -17.69
CA LEU A 263 18.32 4.25 -18.08
C LEU A 263 17.19 4.16 -17.04
N VAL A 264 17.01 2.98 -16.41
CA VAL A 264 16.08 2.80 -15.28
C VAL A 264 16.56 3.57 -14.04
N ASP A 265 17.87 3.66 -13.80
CA ASP A 265 18.41 4.44 -12.68
C ASP A 265 18.17 5.95 -12.89
N LEU A 266 18.37 6.47 -14.10
CA LEU A 266 17.98 7.84 -14.48
C LEU A 266 16.46 8.06 -14.34
N TYR A 267 15.62 7.13 -14.80
CA TYR A 267 14.16 7.21 -14.59
C TYR A 267 13.81 7.32 -13.11
N ASN A 268 14.47 6.53 -12.24
CA ASN A 268 14.26 6.58 -10.80
C ASN A 268 14.73 7.90 -10.17
N GLU A 269 15.82 8.52 -10.66
CA GLU A 269 16.25 9.86 -10.23
C GLU A 269 15.18 10.92 -10.57
N ALA A 270 14.74 10.95 -11.83
CA ALA A 270 13.73 11.92 -12.29
C ALA A 270 12.35 11.69 -11.64
N HIS A 271 11.98 10.44 -11.39
CA HIS A 271 10.74 10.08 -10.68
C HIS A 271 10.81 10.46 -9.20
N GLY A 272 11.91 10.14 -8.52
CA GLY A 272 12.13 10.46 -7.11
C GLY A 272 12.22 11.97 -6.83
N ALA A 273 12.68 12.75 -7.81
CA ALA A 273 12.65 14.21 -7.77
C ALA A 273 11.31 14.83 -8.22
N GLY A 274 10.37 14.04 -8.76
CA GLY A 274 9.06 14.52 -9.23
C GLY A 274 9.11 15.30 -10.56
N VAL A 275 10.20 15.23 -11.32
CA VAL A 275 10.48 16.09 -12.49
C VAL A 275 10.18 15.45 -13.86
N LEU A 276 9.61 14.24 -13.88
CA LEU A 276 9.22 13.54 -15.12
C LEU A 276 8.38 14.40 -16.09
N GLY A 277 7.54 15.30 -15.55
CA GLY A 277 6.70 16.22 -16.31
C GLY A 277 7.34 17.58 -16.65
N LEU A 278 8.63 17.80 -16.36
CA LEU A 278 9.32 19.02 -16.82
C LEU A 278 9.51 18.96 -18.35
N GLU A 279 9.14 20.05 -19.01
CA GLU A 279 9.34 20.25 -20.45
C GLU A 279 10.83 20.49 -20.76
N ILE A 280 11.31 19.92 -21.86
CA ILE A 280 12.72 19.95 -22.29
C ILE A 280 12.94 20.64 -23.65
N ASP A 281 11.86 20.97 -24.36
CA ASP A 281 11.87 21.77 -25.59
C ASP A 281 10.60 22.62 -25.74
N GLU A 282 10.60 23.55 -26.69
CA GLU A 282 9.46 24.44 -27.00
C GLU A 282 8.23 23.72 -27.61
N ARG A 283 8.28 22.38 -27.73
CA ARG A 283 7.22 21.55 -28.32
C ARG A 283 6.47 20.74 -27.26
N GLY A 284 6.85 20.86 -25.98
CA GLY A 284 6.28 20.09 -24.89
C GLY A 284 6.77 18.64 -24.82
N GLU A 285 7.93 18.32 -25.41
CA GLU A 285 8.61 17.08 -25.01
C GLU A 285 9.01 17.21 -23.53
N THR A 286 8.90 16.12 -22.76
CA THR A 286 9.23 16.10 -21.32
C THR A 286 10.36 15.13 -21.02
N ILE A 287 10.89 15.19 -19.80
CA ILE A 287 11.87 14.22 -19.29
C ILE A 287 11.32 12.78 -19.42
N GLU A 288 10.05 12.54 -19.10
CA GLU A 288 9.42 11.22 -19.30
C GLU A 288 9.30 10.82 -20.77
N HIS A 289 8.88 11.72 -21.66
CA HIS A 289 8.82 11.45 -23.10
C HIS A 289 10.19 11.00 -23.63
N ARG A 290 11.28 11.69 -23.25
CA ARG A 290 12.63 11.34 -23.69
C ARG A 290 13.14 10.02 -23.10
N LEU A 291 12.89 9.76 -21.80
CA LEU A 291 13.21 8.48 -21.16
C LEU A 291 12.50 7.30 -21.86
N VAL A 292 11.22 7.44 -22.20
CA VAL A 292 10.44 6.43 -22.93
C VAL A 292 10.93 6.26 -24.38
N ALA A 293 11.27 7.36 -25.07
CA ALA A 293 11.84 7.31 -26.41
C ALA A 293 13.19 6.57 -26.43
N ARG A 294 14.08 6.88 -25.49
CA ARG A 294 15.37 6.18 -25.36
C ARG A 294 15.19 4.71 -24.99
N ARG A 295 14.24 4.39 -24.11
CA ARG A 295 13.94 3.01 -23.72
C ARG A 295 13.61 2.14 -24.94
N ARG A 296 12.77 2.62 -25.86
CA ARG A 296 12.46 1.92 -27.12
C ARG A 296 13.70 1.67 -27.98
N LEU A 297 14.59 2.65 -28.11
CA LEU A 297 15.84 2.48 -28.86
C LEU A 297 16.73 1.37 -28.25
N ILE A 298 16.76 1.23 -26.93
CA ILE A 298 17.49 0.14 -26.26
C ILE A 298 16.78 -1.21 -26.49
N GLU A 299 15.45 -1.26 -26.34
CA GLU A 299 14.65 -2.49 -26.56
C GLU A 299 14.72 -2.98 -28.03
N GLU A 300 14.82 -2.07 -28.99
CA GLU A 300 14.99 -2.38 -30.42
C GLU A 300 16.46 -2.65 -30.84
N GLY A 301 17.43 -2.52 -29.92
CA GLY A 301 18.86 -2.68 -30.22
C GLY A 301 19.46 -1.57 -31.10
N LYS A 302 18.80 -0.41 -31.16
CA LYS A 302 19.15 0.76 -32.01
C LYS A 302 19.77 1.92 -31.23
N ALA A 303 19.90 1.81 -29.91
CA ALA A 303 20.51 2.83 -29.07
C ALA A 303 22.03 2.91 -29.30
N THR A 304 22.45 3.81 -30.18
CA THR A 304 23.82 4.34 -30.19
C THR A 304 23.90 5.56 -29.26
N PRO A 305 25.07 5.86 -28.65
CA PRO A 305 25.29 7.17 -28.04
C PRO A 305 25.05 8.27 -29.08
N ARG A 306 24.58 9.43 -28.65
CA ARG A 306 24.44 10.59 -29.52
C ARG A 306 25.84 11.22 -29.65
N PRO A 307 26.35 11.53 -30.86
CA PRO A 307 27.57 12.32 -30.95
C PRO A 307 27.34 13.64 -30.21
N GLU A 308 28.32 14.05 -29.39
CA GLU A 308 28.27 15.33 -28.71
C GLU A 308 28.01 16.44 -29.74
N PRO A 309 27.17 17.44 -29.43
CA PRO A 309 26.96 18.55 -30.33
C PRO A 309 28.31 19.25 -30.52
N VAL A 310 28.86 19.18 -31.74
CA VAL A 310 29.99 20.01 -32.13
C VAL A 310 29.52 21.45 -31.92
N VAL A 311 30.18 22.15 -31.00
CA VAL A 311 29.98 23.58 -30.84
C VAL A 311 30.51 24.23 -32.11
N GLU A 312 29.61 24.50 -33.05
CA GLU A 312 29.88 25.46 -34.11
C GLU A 312 30.26 26.75 -33.40
N ALA A 313 31.53 27.15 -33.55
CA ALA A 313 32.04 28.33 -32.88
C ALA A 313 31.18 29.53 -33.30
N GLU A 314 30.74 30.32 -32.31
CA GLU A 314 30.02 31.56 -32.59
C GLU A 314 30.82 32.38 -33.61
N PRO A 315 30.17 32.96 -34.63
CA PRO A 315 30.87 33.79 -35.59
C PRO A 315 31.51 34.94 -34.82
N VAL A 316 32.84 35.02 -34.84
CA VAL A 316 33.59 36.13 -34.26
C VAL A 316 33.01 37.41 -34.86
N GLU A 317 32.56 38.34 -34.02
CA GLU A 317 32.17 39.67 -34.49
C GLU A 317 33.35 40.28 -35.24
N GLU A 318 33.23 40.42 -36.56
CA GLU A 318 34.18 41.19 -37.34
C GLU A 318 34.09 42.64 -36.86
N ALA A 319 35.10 43.06 -36.10
CA ALA A 319 35.15 44.38 -35.51
C ALA A 319 34.96 45.47 -36.57
N GLU A 320 34.15 46.48 -36.22
CA GLU A 320 33.89 47.63 -37.07
C GLU A 320 35.22 48.24 -37.56
N SER A 321 35.50 48.10 -38.86
CA SER A 321 36.60 48.80 -39.52
C SER A 321 36.03 49.97 -40.31
N GLU A 322 36.44 51.18 -39.92
CA GLU A 322 35.97 52.41 -40.54
C GLU A 322 36.24 52.42 -42.06
N SER A 323 35.21 52.68 -42.85
CA SER A 323 35.38 53.24 -44.20
C SER A 323 34.38 54.36 -44.45
N VAL A 324 34.92 55.50 -44.89
CA VAL A 324 34.23 56.80 -44.95
C VAL A 324 33.34 56.89 -46.20
N PRO A 325 32.13 57.49 -46.13
CA PRO A 325 31.11 57.34 -47.17
C PRO A 325 31.27 58.29 -48.37
N MET A 326 31.02 57.76 -49.57
CA MET A 326 30.54 58.43 -50.79
C MET A 326 30.25 57.34 -51.85
N ALA A 327 29.33 57.44 -52.81
CA ALA A 327 28.08 58.21 -53.02
C ALA A 327 27.57 57.81 -54.44
N LEU A 328 26.31 58.12 -54.79
CA LEU A 328 25.70 57.93 -56.14
C LEU A 328 25.48 56.45 -56.55
N ASP A 329 24.58 56.08 -57.47
CA ASP A 329 23.20 56.50 -57.77
C ASP A 329 22.58 55.46 -58.77
N VAL A 330 21.25 55.46 -58.96
CA VAL A 330 20.48 55.17 -60.22
C VAL A 330 21.07 54.10 -61.21
N GLU A 331 20.42 53.00 -61.63
CA GLU A 331 19.03 52.63 -62.05
C GLU A 331 18.96 51.06 -62.01
N GLY A 332 17.91 50.27 -62.29
CA GLY A 332 16.67 50.39 -63.06
C GLY A 332 16.39 49.06 -63.81
N GLY A 333 15.11 48.62 -63.95
CA GLY A 333 14.68 47.39 -64.66
C GLY A 333 14.71 46.10 -63.80
N GLU A 334 13.69 45.26 -63.64
CA GLU A 334 12.50 44.80 -64.40
C GLU A 334 12.64 43.52 -65.26
N GLN A 335 11.81 42.53 -64.90
CA GLN A 335 11.12 41.53 -65.74
C GLN A 335 11.90 40.72 -66.79
N SER A 336 12.13 39.43 -66.50
CA SER A 336 11.36 38.29 -67.10
C SER A 336 11.77 36.94 -66.50
#